data_AF-A0A2J9V411-F1
#
_entry.id   AF-A0A2J9V411-F1
#
_cell.length_a   1.000
_cell.length_b   1.000
_cell.length_c   1.000
_cell.angle_alpha   90.00
_cell.angle_beta   90.00
_cell.angle_gamma   90.00
#
_symmetry.space_group_name_H-M   'P 1'
#
loop_
_entity.id
_entity.type
_entity.pdbx_description
1 polymer ?
#
loop_
_entity_poly.entity_id
_entity_poly.type
_entity_poly.pdbx_seq_one_letter_code
_entity_poly.pdbx_strand_id
1 'polypeptide(L)'
;MKVSELKTILNQLPNELDPDVVMGEVWLPERLVEAQLDDEMLFLTFDNAPEEGEGEEEGRGFVEHEIELIRAQILNILADDSGPKTKAEALLALITLAHERTSSEFIEILGSMVEELSS
;
A
#
# COMPACT_ATOMS: atom_id res chain seq x y z
N MET A 1 -15.88 -11.06 -11.83
CA MET A 1 -16.82 -10.51 -12.83
C MET A 1 -16.36 -10.91 -14.22
N LYS A 2 -17.26 -11.33 -15.11
CA LYS A 2 -16.96 -11.58 -16.53
C LYS A 2 -17.03 -10.27 -17.32
N VAL A 3 -16.32 -10.17 -18.45
CA VAL A 3 -16.32 -8.97 -19.31
C VAL A 3 -17.73 -8.57 -19.77
N SER A 4 -18.63 -9.53 -19.97
CA SER A 4 -20.04 -9.27 -20.30
C SER A 4 -20.81 -8.51 -19.22
N GLU A 5 -20.53 -8.81 -17.94
CA GLU A 5 -21.14 -8.15 -16.80
C GLU A 5 -20.60 -6.71 -16.69
N LEU A 6 -19.28 -6.54 -16.85
CA LEU A 6 -18.64 -5.22 -16.85
C LEU A 6 -19.21 -4.33 -17.97
N LYS A 7 -19.33 -4.85 -19.19
CA LYS A 7 -19.97 -4.14 -20.32
C LYS A 7 -21.39 -3.68 -19.99
N THR A 8 -22.15 -4.49 -19.25
CA THR A 8 -23.51 -4.14 -18.84
C THR A 8 -23.51 -2.93 -17.91
N ILE A 9 -22.57 -2.89 -16.96
CA ILE A 9 -22.41 -1.75 -16.04
C ILE A 9 -21.97 -0.49 -16.81
N LEU A 10 -20.97 -0.61 -17.68
CA LEU A 10 -20.49 0.52 -18.48
C LEU A 10 -21.58 1.12 -19.38
N ASN A 11 -22.43 0.28 -19.97
CA ASN A 11 -23.56 0.71 -20.81
C ASN A 11 -24.69 1.41 -20.02
N GLN A 12 -24.67 1.37 -18.68
CA GLN A 12 -25.64 2.10 -17.84
C GLN A 12 -25.18 3.53 -17.51
N LEU A 13 -23.93 3.88 -17.80
CA LEU A 13 -23.40 5.22 -17.58
C LEU A 13 -24.09 6.23 -18.53
N PRO A 14 -24.34 7.47 -18.09
CA PRO A 14 -24.94 8.48 -18.96
C PRO A 14 -24.01 8.81 -20.14
N ASN A 15 -24.56 8.88 -21.36
CA ASN A 15 -23.79 9.13 -22.60
C ASN A 15 -23.05 10.48 -22.64
N GLU A 16 -23.38 11.41 -21.76
CA GLU A 16 -22.77 12.75 -21.68
C GLU A 16 -21.55 12.79 -20.75
N LEU A 17 -21.27 11.70 -20.03
CA LEU A 17 -20.14 11.58 -19.11
C LEU A 17 -19.07 10.66 -19.72
N ASP A 18 -17.84 11.13 -19.70
CA ASP A 18 -16.64 10.37 -20.09
C ASP A 18 -15.71 10.23 -18.87
N PRO A 19 -16.09 9.40 -17.87
CA PRO A 19 -15.31 9.26 -16.65
C PRO A 19 -14.07 8.38 -16.89
N ASP A 20 -12.98 8.70 -16.19
CA ASP A 20 -11.82 7.81 -16.10
C ASP A 20 -12.19 6.49 -15.41
N VAL A 21 -11.65 5.38 -15.93
CA VAL A 21 -11.76 4.07 -15.26
C VAL A 21 -10.67 4.01 -14.20
N VAL A 22 -11.10 3.97 -12.94
CA VAL A 22 -10.20 3.97 -11.79
C VAL A 22 -10.41 2.74 -10.90
N MET A 23 -9.38 2.38 -10.14
CA MET A 23 -9.45 1.46 -9.01
C MET A 23 -8.82 2.08 -7.77
N GLY A 24 -8.88 1.38 -6.64
CA GLY A 24 -8.41 1.90 -5.35
C GLY A 24 -9.47 2.69 -4.61
N GLU A 25 -9.03 3.57 -3.73
CA GLU A 25 -9.91 4.40 -2.89
C GLU A 25 -10.28 5.70 -3.62
N VAL A 26 -11.44 6.28 -3.28
CA VAL A 26 -11.93 7.52 -3.92
C VAL A 26 -10.94 8.69 -3.77
N TRP A 27 -10.18 8.71 -2.68
CA TRP A 27 -9.19 9.75 -2.37
C TRP A 27 -7.78 9.43 -2.88
N LEU A 28 -7.57 8.24 -3.45
CA LEU A 28 -6.33 7.85 -4.11
C LEU A 28 -6.64 6.89 -5.27
N PRO A 29 -7.29 7.39 -6.34
CA PRO A 29 -7.67 6.55 -7.46
C PRO A 29 -6.47 6.26 -8.37
N GLU A 30 -6.24 4.99 -8.67
CA GLU A 30 -5.30 4.54 -9.69
C GLU A 30 -6.04 4.47 -11.03
N ARG A 31 -5.48 5.04 -12.10
CA ARG A 31 -6.14 5.13 -13.41
C ARG A 31 -5.75 3.99 -14.31
N LEU A 32 -6.73 3.42 -15.03
CA LEU A 32 -6.47 2.41 -16.03
C LEU A 32 -5.70 3.02 -17.21
N VAL A 33 -4.45 2.61 -17.38
CA VAL A 33 -3.58 3.11 -18.46
C VAL A 33 -3.48 2.13 -19.64
N GLU A 34 -3.67 0.84 -19.39
CA GLU A 34 -3.60 -0.19 -20.42
C GLU A 34 -4.55 -1.34 -20.13
N ALA A 35 -5.15 -1.90 -21.19
CA ALA A 35 -5.93 -3.12 -21.13
C ALA A 35 -5.47 -4.07 -22.22
N GLN A 36 -5.10 -5.29 -21.85
CA GLN A 36 -4.62 -6.31 -22.76
C GLN A 36 -5.47 -7.57 -22.63
N LEU A 37 -6.00 -8.05 -23.77
CA LEU A 37 -6.62 -9.36 -23.83
C LEU A 37 -5.56 -10.41 -24.16
N ASP A 38 -5.41 -11.40 -23.29
CA ASP A 38 -4.59 -12.59 -23.52
C ASP A 38 -5.48 -13.83 -23.36
N ASP A 39 -5.76 -14.46 -24.50
CA ASP A 39 -6.73 -15.56 -24.64
C ASP A 39 -8.11 -15.24 -24.02
N GLU A 40 -8.52 -15.96 -22.97
CA GLU A 40 -9.79 -15.75 -22.27
C GLU A 40 -9.69 -14.78 -21.07
N MET A 41 -8.52 -14.14 -20.86
CA MET A 41 -8.24 -13.28 -19.72
C MET A 41 -8.02 -11.83 -20.16
N LEU A 42 -8.72 -10.90 -19.51
CA LEU A 42 -8.51 -9.46 -19.68
C LEU A 42 -7.63 -8.95 -18.54
N PHE A 43 -6.41 -8.53 -18.88
CA PHE A 43 -5.46 -7.89 -17.98
C PHE A 43 -5.64 -6.37 -18.04
N LEU A 44 -5.63 -5.73 -16.88
CA LEU A 44 -5.80 -4.29 -16.70
C LEU A 44 -4.60 -3.76 -15.93
N THR A 45 -3.91 -2.78 -16.49
CA THR A 45 -2.76 -2.12 -15.88
C THR A 45 -3.17 -0.73 -15.45
N PHE A 46 -3.02 -0.44 -14.17
CA PHE A 46 -3.29 0.87 -13.60
C PHE A 46 -1.97 1.60 -13.34
N ASP A 47 -1.99 2.93 -13.38
CA ASP A 47 -0.83 3.71 -12.98
C ASP A 47 -0.63 3.67 -11.46
N ASN A 48 0.61 3.87 -11.02
CA ASN A 48 0.92 4.08 -9.60
C ASN A 48 0.74 5.56 -9.22
N ALA A 49 -0.11 6.32 -9.90
CA ALA A 49 -0.07 7.78 -9.81
C ALA A 49 -0.44 8.27 -8.41
N PRO A 50 0.50 8.89 -7.66
CA PRO A 50 0.09 9.80 -6.61
C PRO A 50 -0.44 11.05 -7.32
N GLU A 51 -1.71 11.38 -7.16
CA GLU A 51 -2.16 12.74 -7.49
C GLU A 51 -1.44 13.72 -6.55
N GLU A 52 -0.61 14.58 -7.12
CA GLU A 52 -0.09 15.76 -6.42
C GLU A 52 -1.25 16.72 -6.15
N GLY A 53 -1.88 16.56 -4.98
CA GLY A 53 -2.75 17.58 -4.40
C GLY A 53 -4.09 17.04 -3.90
N GLU A 54 -4.39 17.38 -2.64
CA GLU A 54 -5.72 17.28 -2.00
C GLU A 54 -6.12 15.92 -1.42
N GLY A 55 -5.35 15.47 -0.43
CA GLY A 55 -5.76 14.48 0.58
C GLY A 55 -5.13 14.74 1.95
N GLU A 56 -4.83 16.01 2.25
CA GLU A 56 -4.23 16.45 3.51
C GLU A 56 -5.26 16.44 4.65
N GLU A 57 -5.44 15.32 5.35
CA GLU A 57 -5.45 15.27 6.83
C GLU A 57 -5.78 13.87 7.36
N GLU A 58 -6.77 13.15 6.80
CA GLU A 58 -7.24 11.90 7.44
C GLU A 58 -6.52 10.63 6.95
N GLY A 59 -6.20 10.51 5.66
CA GLY A 59 -5.43 9.38 5.12
C GLY A 59 -3.92 9.47 5.37
N ARG A 60 -3.40 10.70 5.53
CA ARG A 60 -1.99 10.96 5.87
C ARG A 60 -1.66 10.61 7.32
N GLY A 61 -2.61 10.74 8.25
CA GLY A 61 -2.40 10.36 9.64
C GLY A 61 -2.04 8.88 9.80
N PHE A 62 -2.62 8.01 8.97
CA PHE A 62 -2.28 6.57 8.94
C PHE A 62 -0.86 6.35 8.41
N VAL A 63 -0.50 6.95 7.28
CA VAL A 63 0.85 6.80 6.69
C VAL A 63 1.94 7.42 7.58
N GLU A 64 1.67 8.57 8.21
CA GLU A 64 2.59 9.19 9.16
C GLU A 64 2.81 8.31 10.39
N HIS A 65 1.73 7.74 10.94
CA HIS A 65 1.81 6.81 12.06
C HIS A 65 2.61 5.54 11.70
N GLU A 66 2.41 4.99 10.51
CA GLU A 66 3.18 3.84 10.01
C GLU A 66 4.67 4.17 9.89
N ILE A 67 5.01 5.34 9.35
CA ILE A 67 6.39 5.84 9.28
C ILE A 67 6.99 6.03 10.67
N GLU A 68 6.22 6.55 11.63
CA GLU A 68 6.64 6.70 13.02
C GLU A 68 6.93 5.35 13.69
N LEU A 69 6.09 4.34 13.47
CA LEU A 69 6.31 2.98 13.98
C LEU A 69 7.60 2.36 13.42
N ILE A 70 7.81 2.45 12.10
CA ILE A 70 9.03 1.95 11.45
C ILE A 70 10.25 2.70 11.99
N ARG A 71 10.16 4.02 12.10
CA ARG A 71 11.24 4.87 12.63
C ARG A 71 11.58 4.50 14.06
N ALA A 72 10.57 4.33 14.92
CA ALA A 72 10.74 3.93 16.31
C ALA A 72 11.47 2.59 16.40
N GLN A 73 11.08 1.61 15.60
CA GLN A 73 11.73 0.30 15.60
C GLN A 73 13.18 0.36 15.12
N ILE A 74 13.49 1.14 14.08
CA ILE A 74 14.87 1.35 13.62
C ILE A 74 15.70 2.01 14.73
N LEU A 75 15.17 3.04 15.38
CA LEU A 75 15.85 3.72 16.48
C LEU A 75 16.08 2.78 17.66
N ASN A 76 15.14 1.89 17.99
CA ASN A 76 15.33 0.87 19.03
C ASN A 76 16.48 -0.08 18.69
N ILE A 77 16.55 -0.59 17.46
CA ILE A 77 17.65 -1.45 17.00
C ILE A 77 18.99 -0.70 17.10
N LEU A 78 19.02 0.59 16.75
CA LEU A 78 20.24 1.39 16.82
C LEU A 78 20.66 1.75 18.24
N ALA A 79 19.71 1.91 19.16
CA ALA A 79 19.93 2.24 20.57
C ALA A 79 20.32 1.04 21.43
N ASP A 80 20.01 -0.19 20.98
CA ASP A 80 20.40 -1.42 21.65
C ASP A 80 21.93 -1.49 21.89
N ASP A 81 22.37 -2.06 23.02
CA ASP A 81 23.80 -2.08 23.39
C ASP A 81 24.62 -3.16 22.64
N SER A 82 23.99 -3.84 21.68
CA SER A 82 24.65 -4.86 20.85
C SER A 82 25.67 -4.28 19.86
N GLY A 83 26.58 -5.15 19.43
CA GLY A 83 27.60 -4.81 18.46
C GLY A 83 27.05 -4.54 17.05
N PRO A 84 27.82 -3.87 16.17
CA PRO A 84 27.38 -3.50 14.82
C PRO A 84 26.86 -4.67 13.97
N LYS A 85 27.43 -5.87 14.15
CA LYS A 85 27.01 -7.06 13.43
C LYS A 85 25.58 -7.49 13.80
N THR A 86 25.26 -7.51 15.09
CA THR A 86 23.94 -7.88 15.59
C THR A 86 22.88 -6.86 15.14
N LYS A 87 23.20 -5.56 15.16
CA LYS A 87 22.33 -4.52 14.63
C LYS A 87 22.06 -4.67 13.14
N ALA A 88 23.10 -5.00 12.36
CA ALA A 88 22.95 -5.25 10.93
C ALA A 88 22.05 -6.47 10.65
N GLU A 89 22.17 -7.55 11.44
CA GLU A 89 21.30 -8.71 11.34
C GLU A 89 19.85 -8.38 11.71
N ALA A 90 19.62 -7.57 12.74
CA ALA A 90 18.27 -7.11 13.12
C ALA A 90 17.63 -6.22 12.04
N LEU A 91 18.38 -5.27 11.46
CA LEU A 91 17.90 -4.45 10.35
C LEU A 91 17.61 -5.29 9.10
N LEU A 92 18.47 -6.27 8.80
CA LEU A 92 18.24 -7.18 7.68
C LEU A 92 16.94 -7.97 7.87
N ALA A 93 16.71 -8.53 9.07
CA ALA A 93 15.48 -9.25 9.37
C ALA A 93 14.23 -8.37 9.22
N LEU A 94 14.30 -7.11 9.68
CA LEU A 94 13.22 -6.15 9.52
C LEU A 94 12.90 -5.86 8.04
N ILE A 95 13.92 -5.66 7.21
CA ILE A 95 13.75 -5.40 5.77
C ILE A 95 13.22 -6.64 5.04
N THR A 96 13.72 -7.83 5.38
CA THR A 96 13.21 -9.09 4.81
C THR A 96 11.74 -9.29 5.15
N LEU A 97 11.33 -9.01 6.40
CA LEU A 97 9.93 -9.09 6.80
C LEU A 97 9.04 -8.11 6.01
N ALA A 98 9.48 -6.86 5.84
CA ALA A 98 8.75 -5.86 5.05
C ALA A 98 8.61 -6.26 3.58
N HIS A 99 9.61 -6.96 3.03
CA HIS A 99 9.60 -7.43 1.65
C HIS A 99 8.69 -8.65 1.43
N GLU A 100 8.50 -9.50 2.44
CA GLU A 100 7.71 -10.73 2.35
C GLU A 100 6.23 -10.55 2.69
N ARG A 101 5.84 -9.39 3.22
CA ARG A 101 4.49 -9.10 3.74
C ARG A 101 3.84 -7.93 3.02
N THR A 102 2.51 -7.87 3.09
CA THR A 102 1.80 -6.65 2.71
C THR A 102 2.11 -5.54 3.71
N SER A 103 2.00 -4.27 3.30
CA SER A 103 2.28 -3.12 4.17
C SER A 103 1.45 -3.18 5.47
N SER A 104 0.17 -3.52 5.38
CA SER A 104 -0.73 -3.61 6.55
C SER A 104 -0.31 -4.72 7.51
N GLU A 105 0.04 -5.92 7.01
CA GLU A 105 0.53 -7.02 7.85
C GLU A 105 1.86 -6.68 8.52
N PHE A 106 2.75 -5.99 7.82
CA PHE A 106 4.03 -5.55 8.37
C PHE A 106 3.85 -4.57 9.53
N ILE A 107 2.94 -3.61 9.37
CA ILE A 107 2.63 -2.62 10.41
C ILE A 107 1.95 -3.26 11.61
N GLU A 108 1.04 -4.23 11.42
CA GLU A 108 0.41 -4.97 12.51
C GLU A 108 1.46 -5.73 13.34
N ILE A 109 2.38 -6.42 12.67
CA ILE A 109 3.48 -7.13 13.33
C ILE A 109 4.37 -6.14 14.11
N LEU A 110 4.71 -4.99 13.52
CA LEU A 110 5.48 -3.95 14.21
C LEU A 110 4.75 -3.42 15.45
N GLY A 111 3.44 -3.16 15.34
CA GLY A 111 2.61 -2.76 16.46
C GLY A 111 2.68 -3.75 17.63
N SER A 112 2.54 -5.05 17.34
CA SER A 112 2.64 -6.09 18.38
C SER A 112 4.01 -6.16 19.06
N MET A 113 5.10 -5.94 18.31
CA MET A 113 6.46 -5.92 18.87
C MET A 113 6.68 -4.75 19.82
N VAL A 114 6.07 -3.60 19.53
CA VAL A 114 6.16 -2.40 20.39
C VAL A 114 5.35 -2.61 21.68
N GLU A 115 4.16 -3.21 21.60
CA GLU A 115 3.33 -3.51 22.78
C GLU A 115 4.03 -4.47 23.76
N GLU A 116 4.69 -5.52 23.24
CA GLU A 116 5.46 -6.48 24.05
C GLU A 116 6.65 -5.85 24.79
N LEU A 117 7.27 -4.80 24.23
CA LEU A 117 8.38 -4.08 24.86
C LEU A 117 7.92 -3.09 25.94
N SER A 118 6.64 -2.73 25.95
CA SER A 118 6.02 -1.80 26.91
C SER A 118 5.28 -2.47 28.07
N SER A 119 5.27 -3.81 28.12
CA SER A 119 4.71 -4.65 29.19
C SER A 119 5.78 -5.20 30.12
#